data_AF-A0A3A4F2J8-F1
#
_entry.id   AF-A0A3A4F2J8-F1
#
_cell.length_a   1.000
_cell.length_b   1.000
_cell.length_c   1.000
_cell.angle_alpha   90.00
_cell.angle_beta   90.00
_cell.angle_gamma   90.00
#
_symmetry.space_group_name_H-M   'P 1'
#
loop_
_entity.id
_entity.type
_entity.pdbx_description
1 polymer ?
#
loop_
_entity_poly.entity_id
_entity_poly.type
_entity_poly.pdbx_seq_one_letter_code
_entity_poly.pdbx_strand_id
1 'polypeptide(L)'
;MTDQEKSDDGRYIVIKGQKWRASDPAIPDRLRAELVKELMAARRLVKTRGDDVRFRVHDAKVALGERGQPWWEPTDTGRRERAAATIRSLLRHRDGSTICPSDAARVVGGQAWRSIMPLVREVASEMCQKGQIRITQKGESVGIDVRGPVRLGAGEQLKS
;
A
#
# COMPACT_ATOMS: atom_id res chain seq x y z
N MET A 1 18.24 -3.70 -21.01
CA MET A 1 16.81 -3.86 -20.68
C MET A 1 16.54 -5.35 -20.74
N THR A 2 16.27 -6.01 -19.62
CA THR A 2 15.88 -7.42 -19.64
C THR A 2 14.50 -7.49 -20.28
N ASP A 3 14.36 -8.28 -21.34
CA ASP A 3 13.05 -8.57 -21.92
C ASP A 3 12.21 -9.26 -20.84
N GLN A 4 11.13 -8.60 -20.41
CA GLN A 4 10.22 -9.12 -19.42
C GLN A 4 9.01 -9.69 -20.15
N GLU A 5 8.98 -11.00 -20.32
CA GLU A 5 7.80 -11.68 -20.83
C GLU A 5 6.72 -11.67 -19.75
N LYS A 6 5.49 -11.30 -20.13
CA LYS A 6 4.30 -11.43 -19.29
C LYS A 6 3.56 -12.70 -19.68
N SER A 7 2.95 -13.37 -18.70
CA SER A 7 1.99 -14.44 -19.00
C SER A 7 0.77 -13.88 -19.75
N ASP A 8 0.08 -14.74 -20.50
CA ASP A 8 -1.12 -14.37 -21.28
C ASP A 8 -2.21 -13.71 -20.43
N ASP A 9 -2.37 -14.17 -19.20
CA ASP A 9 -3.32 -13.62 -18.23
C ASP A 9 -2.81 -12.35 -17.51
N GLY A 10 -1.58 -11.91 -17.80
CA GLY A 10 -0.92 -10.75 -17.20
C GLY A 10 -0.59 -10.88 -15.72
N ARG A 11 -0.83 -12.05 -15.09
CA ARG A 11 -0.67 -12.28 -13.64
C ARG A 11 0.79 -12.46 -13.24
N TYR A 12 1.65 -12.84 -14.18
CA TYR A 12 3.05 -13.12 -13.93
C TYR A 12 3.96 -12.39 -14.92
N ILE A 13 5.16 -12.06 -14.44
CA ILE A 13 6.33 -11.73 -15.25
C ILE A 13 7.34 -12.88 -15.15
N VAL A 14 8.01 -13.20 -16.26
CA VAL A 14 9.05 -14.22 -16.32
C VAL A 14 10.40 -13.53 -16.45
N ILE A 15 11.31 -13.82 -15.52
CA ILE A 15 12.67 -13.26 -15.54
C ILE A 15 13.64 -14.43 -15.37
N LYS A 16 14.47 -14.67 -16.39
CA LYS A 16 15.43 -15.80 -16.42
C LYS A 16 14.76 -17.15 -16.11
N GLY A 17 13.58 -17.39 -16.71
CA GLY A 17 12.79 -18.61 -16.49
C GLY A 17 12.02 -18.67 -15.16
N GLN A 18 12.23 -17.75 -14.23
CA GLN A 18 11.51 -17.71 -12.96
C GLN A 18 10.26 -16.83 -13.06
N LYS A 19 9.11 -17.38 -12.65
CA LYS A 19 7.83 -16.65 -12.57
C LYS A 19 7.75 -15.82 -11.30
N TRP A 20 7.39 -14.56 -11.46
CA TRP A 20 7.11 -13.61 -10.38
C TRP A 20 5.73 -13.02 -10.58
N ARG A 21 4.96 -12.81 -9.50
CA ARG A 21 3.66 -12.16 -9.63
C ARG A 21 3.84 -10.73 -10.11
N ALA A 22 3.13 -10.36 -11.17
CA ALA A 22 3.10 -9.01 -11.70
C ALA A 22 2.41 -8.07 -10.71
N SER A 23 2.80 -6.80 -10.73
CA SER A 23 2.07 -5.77 -9.98
C SER A 23 0.64 -5.69 -10.51
N ASP A 24 -0.32 -5.52 -9.61
CA ASP A 24 -1.74 -5.47 -9.95
C ASP A 24 -2.00 -4.36 -10.99
N PRO A 25 -2.53 -4.67 -12.19
CA PRO A 25 -2.78 -3.69 -13.24
C PRO A 25 -3.89 -2.69 -12.89
N ALA A 26 -4.76 -3.00 -11.93
CA ALA A 26 -5.88 -2.13 -11.54
C ALA A 26 -5.47 -0.93 -10.66
N ILE A 27 -4.22 -0.89 -10.18
CA ILE A 27 -3.69 0.25 -9.41
C ILE A 27 -3.57 1.47 -10.33
N PRO A 28 -4.15 2.63 -9.97
CA PRO A 28 -3.98 3.87 -10.74
C PRO A 28 -2.51 4.29 -10.88
N ASP A 29 -2.12 4.76 -12.07
CA ASP A 29 -0.72 5.02 -12.42
C ASP A 29 0.02 5.93 -11.44
N ARG A 30 -0.63 6.99 -10.97
CA ARG A 30 -0.06 7.87 -9.94
C ARG A 30 0.32 7.09 -8.68
N LEU A 31 -0.60 6.29 -8.15
CA LEU A 31 -0.39 5.54 -6.92
C LEU A 31 0.63 4.41 -7.15
N ARG A 32 0.60 3.77 -8.32
CA ARG A 32 1.63 2.80 -8.73
C ARG A 32 3.02 3.45 -8.71
N ALA A 33 3.18 4.63 -9.32
CA ALA A 33 4.44 5.34 -9.37
C ALA A 33 4.95 5.71 -7.97
N GLU A 34 4.08 6.19 -7.08
CA GLU A 34 4.41 6.47 -5.67
C GLU A 34 4.88 5.20 -4.94
N LEU A 35 4.17 4.07 -5.09
CA LEU A 35 4.53 2.79 -4.47
C LEU A 35 5.84 2.19 -5.03
N VAL A 36 6.09 2.33 -6.33
CA VAL A 36 7.36 1.90 -6.95
C VAL A 36 8.51 2.76 -6.42
N LYS A 37 8.33 4.08 -6.28
CA LYS A 37 9.34 4.97 -5.70
C LYS A 37 9.67 4.56 -4.25
N GLU A 38 8.66 4.26 -3.44
CA GLU A 38 8.87 3.72 -2.09
C GLU A 38 9.60 2.37 -2.11
N LEU A 39 9.22 1.44 -2.99
CA LEU A 39 9.91 0.15 -3.13
C LEU A 39 11.40 0.35 -3.43
N MET A 40 11.75 1.27 -4.32
CA MET A 40 13.14 1.56 -4.66
C MET A 40 13.88 2.24 -3.51
N ALA A 41 13.24 3.16 -2.79
CA ALA A 41 13.80 3.78 -1.58
C ALA A 41 14.06 2.73 -0.48
N ALA A 42 13.09 1.86 -0.21
CA ALA A 42 13.22 0.76 0.73
C ALA A 42 14.34 -0.21 0.36
N ARG A 43 14.49 -0.56 -0.92
CA ARG A 43 15.61 -1.40 -1.41
C ARG A 43 16.97 -0.74 -1.18
N ARG A 44 17.09 0.58 -1.41
CA ARG A 44 18.31 1.33 -1.12
C ARG A 44 18.63 1.33 0.38
N LEU A 45 17.61 1.50 1.23
CA LEU A 45 17.78 1.44 2.68
C LEU A 45 18.20 0.05 3.16
N VAL A 46 17.65 -1.04 2.61
CA VAL A 46 18.11 -2.41 2.93
C VAL A 46 19.60 -2.58 2.59
N LYS A 47 20.09 -1.96 1.51
CA LYS A 47 21.51 -2.01 1.16
C LYS A 47 22.40 -1.30 2.19
N THR A 48 21.91 -0.26 2.84
CA THR A 48 22.71 0.55 3.80
C THR A 48 22.52 0.14 5.25
N ARG A 49 21.32 -0.27 5.64
CA ARG A 49 20.93 -0.61 7.03
C ARG A 49 20.76 -2.11 7.28
N GLY A 50 20.59 -2.90 6.21
CA GLY A 50 20.45 -4.34 6.29
C GLY A 50 19.01 -4.80 6.50
N ASP A 51 18.86 -5.86 7.30
CA ASP A 51 17.60 -6.59 7.42
C ASP A 51 16.53 -5.85 8.23
N ASP A 52 16.96 -4.94 9.11
CA ASP A 52 16.11 -4.16 10.00
C ASP A 52 14.99 -3.42 9.26
N VAL A 53 15.24 -2.96 8.03
CA VAL A 53 14.31 -2.22 7.18
C VAL A 53 13.66 -3.07 6.07
N ARG A 54 13.90 -4.39 6.02
CA ARG A 54 13.34 -5.26 4.96
C ARG A 54 11.81 -5.27 4.97
N PHE A 55 11.18 -5.02 6.11
CA PHE A 55 9.72 -4.89 6.21
C PHE A 55 9.16 -3.82 5.27
N ARG A 56 9.90 -2.74 4.95
CA ARG A 56 9.45 -1.72 3.99
C ARG A 56 9.34 -2.26 2.57
N VAL A 57 10.29 -3.12 2.17
CA VAL A 57 10.24 -3.81 0.88
C VAL A 57 9.06 -4.78 0.84
N HIS A 58 8.80 -5.48 1.94
CA HIS A 58 7.63 -6.34 2.06
C HIS A 58 6.33 -5.54 1.88
N ASP A 59 6.13 -4.47 2.66
CA ASP A 59 4.95 -3.61 2.59
C ASP A 59 4.71 -3.08 1.17
N ALA A 60 5.73 -2.51 0.53
CA ALA A 60 5.59 -1.95 -0.81
C ALA A 60 5.23 -3.01 -1.85
N LYS A 61 5.80 -4.22 -1.74
CA LYS A 61 5.45 -5.34 -2.63
C LYS A 61 4.03 -5.87 -2.38
N VAL A 62 3.57 -5.92 -1.13
CA VAL A 62 2.19 -6.28 -0.81
C VAL A 62 1.23 -5.24 -1.39
N ALA A 63 1.51 -3.93 -1.20
CA ALA A 63 0.70 -2.85 -1.76
C ALA A 63 0.59 -2.93 -3.29
N LEU A 64 1.71 -3.15 -3.98
CA LEU A 64 1.77 -3.36 -5.44
C LEU A 64 1.07 -4.66 -5.90
N GLY A 65 0.70 -5.55 -4.99
CA GLY A 65 0.10 -6.85 -5.31
C GLY A 65 1.14 -7.92 -5.68
N GLU A 66 2.43 -7.66 -5.57
CA GLU A 66 3.53 -8.59 -5.90
C GLU A 66 3.77 -9.66 -4.81
N ARG A 67 3.26 -9.43 -3.58
CA ARG A 67 3.32 -10.34 -2.42
C ARG A 67 2.02 -10.35 -1.62
N GLY A 68 1.83 -11.38 -0.77
CA GLY A 68 0.58 -11.62 -0.03
C GLY A 68 -0.47 -12.36 -0.86
N GLN A 69 -1.75 -12.21 -0.50
CA GLN A 69 -2.87 -12.78 -1.27
C GLN A 69 -2.81 -12.33 -2.75
N PRO A 70 -3.05 -13.23 -3.73
CA PRO A 70 -3.13 -12.85 -5.12
C PRO A 70 -4.26 -11.84 -5.40
N TRP A 71 -3.99 -10.83 -6.22
CA TRP A 71 -4.96 -9.77 -6.49
C TRP A 71 -6.13 -10.20 -7.39
N TRP A 72 -6.02 -11.35 -8.09
CA TRP A 72 -7.11 -11.94 -8.88
C TRP A 72 -8.06 -12.84 -8.07
N GLU A 73 -7.68 -13.19 -6.83
CA GLU A 73 -8.50 -13.99 -5.89
C GLU A 73 -8.49 -13.32 -4.50
N PRO A 74 -8.99 -12.08 -4.37
CA PRO A 74 -8.89 -11.34 -3.13
C PRO A 74 -9.89 -11.87 -2.09
N THR A 75 -9.38 -12.14 -0.89
CA THR A 75 -10.17 -12.35 0.33
C THR A 75 -10.24 -11.05 1.13
N ASP A 76 -11.16 -10.96 2.08
CA ASP A 76 -11.23 -9.77 2.95
C ASP A 76 -9.98 -9.63 3.82
N THR A 77 -9.44 -10.72 4.35
CA THR A 77 -8.14 -10.71 5.05
C THR A 77 -7.02 -10.17 4.15
N GLY A 78 -6.90 -10.67 2.92
CA GLY A 78 -5.91 -10.19 1.96
C GLY A 78 -6.09 -8.71 1.60
N ARG A 79 -7.34 -8.24 1.49
CA ARG A 79 -7.65 -6.82 1.28
C ARG A 79 -7.23 -5.96 2.48
N ARG A 80 -7.47 -6.41 3.71
CA ARG A 80 -7.05 -5.70 4.94
C ARG A 80 -5.54 -5.56 5.02
N GLU A 81 -4.83 -6.66 4.80
CA GLU A 81 -3.35 -6.67 4.77
C GLU A 81 -2.81 -5.71 3.71
N ARG A 82 -3.37 -5.77 2.49
CA ARG A 82 -2.97 -4.91 1.39
C ARG A 82 -3.30 -3.45 1.61
N ALA A 83 -4.44 -3.13 2.23
CA ALA A 83 -4.81 -1.77 2.62
C ALA A 83 -3.82 -1.21 3.64
N ALA A 84 -3.50 -1.97 4.70
CA ALA A 84 -2.56 -1.54 5.73
C ALA A 84 -1.14 -1.33 5.15
N ALA A 85 -0.66 -2.25 4.32
CA ALA A 85 0.61 -2.13 3.62
C ALA A 85 0.65 -0.88 2.72
N THR A 86 -0.44 -0.62 1.99
CA THR A 86 -0.56 0.57 1.13
C THR A 86 -0.50 1.85 1.93
N ILE A 87 -1.23 1.95 3.05
CA ILE A 87 -1.21 3.13 3.93
C ILE A 87 0.22 3.40 4.42
N ARG A 88 0.91 2.37 4.95
CA ARG A 88 2.30 2.51 5.41
C ARG A 88 3.23 2.95 4.29
N SER A 89 3.16 2.32 3.12
CA SER A 89 4.04 2.64 1.98
C SER A 89 3.81 4.05 1.45
N LEU A 90 2.56 4.50 1.29
CA LEU A 90 2.28 5.84 0.80
C LEU A 90 2.69 6.92 1.82
N LEU A 91 2.48 6.68 3.12
CA LEU A 91 2.91 7.63 4.16
C LEU A 91 4.43 7.75 4.24
N ARG A 92 5.17 6.63 4.13
CA ARG A 92 6.64 6.66 4.05
C ARG A 92 7.13 7.37 2.79
N HIS A 93 6.45 7.17 1.66
CA HIS A 93 6.82 7.83 0.41
C HIS A 93 6.65 9.35 0.48
N ARG A 94 5.53 9.81 1.05
CA ARG A 94 5.13 11.22 1.06
C ARG A 94 5.77 12.01 2.21
N ASP A 95 6.57 11.35 3.05
CA ASP A 95 7.51 11.91 4.04
C ASP A 95 6.98 13.16 4.77
N GLY A 96 6.13 12.94 5.78
CA GLY A 96 5.50 13.99 6.57
C GLY A 96 4.18 14.55 6.00
N SER A 97 3.90 14.33 4.71
CA SER A 97 2.60 14.66 4.11
C SER A 97 1.53 13.59 4.38
N THR A 98 0.27 13.91 4.06
CA THR A 98 -0.88 13.04 4.32
C THR A 98 -1.39 12.31 3.07
N ILE A 99 -2.16 11.25 3.28
CA ILE A 99 -2.93 10.54 2.24
C ILE A 99 -4.44 10.64 2.52
N CYS A 100 -5.27 10.31 1.53
CA CYS A 100 -6.70 10.07 1.76
C CYS A 100 -6.93 8.56 1.95
N PRO A 101 -7.92 8.11 2.76
CA PRO A 101 -8.31 6.70 2.77
C PRO A 101 -8.65 6.15 1.36
N SER A 102 -9.19 7.00 0.49
CA SER A 102 -9.48 6.60 -0.90
C SER A 102 -8.23 6.27 -1.73
N ASP A 103 -7.04 6.76 -1.36
CA ASP A 103 -5.78 6.36 -1.99
C ASP A 103 -5.56 4.84 -1.78
N ALA A 104 -5.70 4.36 -0.55
CA ALA A 104 -5.57 2.93 -0.24
C ALA A 104 -6.70 2.10 -0.86
N ALA A 105 -7.94 2.60 -0.82
CA ALA A 105 -9.07 1.91 -1.45
C ALA A 105 -8.90 1.74 -2.96
N ARG A 106 -8.31 2.73 -3.65
CA ARG A 106 -8.02 2.66 -5.09
C ARG A 106 -6.92 1.66 -5.42
N VAL A 107 -5.90 1.52 -4.57
CA VAL A 107 -4.87 0.49 -4.76
C VAL A 107 -5.44 -0.91 -4.57
N VAL A 108 -6.34 -1.11 -3.61
CA VAL A 108 -6.89 -2.43 -3.28
C VAL A 108 -8.05 -2.83 -4.18
N GLY A 109 -8.91 -1.88 -4.56
CA GLY A 109 -10.18 -2.13 -5.27
C GLY A 109 -10.21 -1.69 -6.73
N GLY A 110 -9.18 -1.00 -7.22
CA GLY A 110 -9.17 -0.47 -8.59
C GLY A 110 -10.42 0.36 -8.90
N GLN A 111 -11.16 -0.02 -9.95
CA GLN A 111 -12.41 0.66 -10.33
C GLN A 111 -13.53 0.49 -9.29
N ALA A 112 -13.54 -0.62 -8.54
CA ALA A 112 -14.51 -0.92 -7.50
C ALA A 112 -14.15 -0.31 -6.13
N TRP A 113 -13.18 0.62 -6.06
CA TRP A 113 -12.66 1.16 -4.79
C TRP A 113 -13.73 1.68 -3.81
N ARG A 114 -14.89 2.13 -4.30
CA ARG A 114 -15.99 2.60 -3.43
C ARG A 114 -16.52 1.50 -2.51
N SER A 115 -16.60 0.25 -2.98
CA SER A 115 -17.03 -0.87 -2.12
C SER A 115 -15.97 -1.29 -1.10
N ILE A 116 -14.71 -0.91 -1.33
CA ILE A 116 -13.57 -1.19 -0.45
C ILE A 116 -13.42 -0.14 0.68
N MET A 117 -14.08 1.01 0.54
CA MET A 117 -13.98 2.12 1.50
C MET A 117 -14.32 1.74 2.96
N PRO A 118 -15.38 0.98 3.26
CA PRO A 118 -15.68 0.57 4.64
C PRO A 118 -14.51 -0.19 5.28
N LEU A 119 -13.99 -1.20 4.57
CA LEU A 119 -12.84 -2.00 5.02
C LEU A 119 -11.60 -1.14 5.25
N VAL A 120 -11.31 -0.18 4.37
CA VAL A 120 -10.16 0.71 4.53
C VAL A 120 -10.33 1.65 5.72
N ARG A 121 -11.55 2.12 6.00
CA ARG A 121 -11.83 2.93 7.20
C ARG A 121 -11.60 2.12 8.48
N GLU A 122 -12.06 0.88 8.53
CA GLU A 122 -11.80 -0.01 9.68
C GLU A 122 -10.30 -0.22 9.88
N VAL A 123 -9.55 -0.56 8.83
CA VAL A 123 -8.09 -0.73 8.89
C VAL A 123 -7.39 0.56 9.36
N ALA A 124 -7.80 1.72 8.85
CA ALA A 124 -7.25 2.99 9.29
C ALA A 124 -7.53 3.27 10.78
N SER A 125 -8.74 2.94 11.26
CA SER A 125 -9.09 3.05 12.68
C SER A 125 -8.17 2.20 13.55
N GLU A 126 -7.99 0.93 13.19
CA GLU A 126 -7.12 0.01 13.92
C GLU A 126 -5.66 0.47 13.93
N MET A 127 -5.16 0.95 12.79
CA MET A 127 -3.81 1.52 12.69
C MET A 127 -3.66 2.78 13.54
N CYS A 128 -4.69 3.62 13.62
CA CYS A 128 -4.72 4.82 14.46
C CYS A 128 -4.69 4.46 15.94
N GLN A 129 -5.48 3.47 16.37
CA GLN A 129 -5.48 2.96 17.75
C GLN A 129 -4.11 2.38 18.14
N LYS A 130 -3.39 1.77 17.19
CA LYS A 130 -2.01 1.28 17.37
C LYS A 130 -0.95 2.38 17.30
N GLY A 131 -1.34 3.65 17.14
CA GLY A 131 -0.42 4.79 17.01
C GLY A 131 0.40 4.80 15.72
N GLN A 132 0.11 3.93 14.75
CA GLN A 132 0.84 3.84 13.48
C GLN A 132 0.47 4.96 12.51
N ILE A 133 -0.75 5.49 12.64
CA ILE A 133 -1.19 6.64 11.87
C ILE A 133 -1.92 7.62 12.77
N ARG A 134 -2.09 8.85 12.29
CA ARG A 134 -3.02 9.84 12.83
C ARG A 134 -4.10 10.12 11.80
N ILE A 135 -5.33 10.32 12.26
CA ILE A 135 -6.46 10.69 11.41
C ILE A 135 -6.82 12.13 11.74
N THR A 136 -6.88 12.97 10.71
CA THR A 136 -7.25 14.38 10.87
C THR A 136 -8.36 14.82 9.92
N GLN A 137 -9.19 15.76 10.37
CA GLN A 137 -10.17 16.46 9.56
C GLN A 137 -9.99 17.97 9.78
N LYS A 138 -9.81 18.73 8.70
CA LYS A 138 -9.52 20.18 8.78
C LYS A 138 -8.34 20.55 9.70
N GLY A 139 -7.37 19.64 9.84
CA GLY A 139 -6.18 19.82 10.69
C GLY A 139 -6.33 19.30 12.12
N GLU A 140 -7.53 18.97 12.57
CA GLU A 140 -7.81 18.49 13.92
C GLU A 140 -7.80 16.96 13.99
N SER A 141 -7.29 16.40 15.08
CA SER A 141 -7.30 14.96 15.33
C SER A 141 -8.72 14.45 15.57
N VAL A 142 -9.12 13.39 14.87
CA VAL A 142 -10.48 12.84 14.89
C VAL A 142 -10.48 11.30 14.81
N GLY A 143 -11.61 10.68 15.15
CA GLY A 143 -11.89 9.28 14.81
C GLY A 143 -12.19 9.08 13.32
N ILE A 144 -12.23 7.82 12.85
CA ILE A 144 -12.55 7.53 11.44
C ILE A 144 -14.06 7.60 11.11
N ASP A 145 -14.89 7.58 12.14
CA ASP A 145 -16.36 7.59 12.10
C ASP A 145 -16.95 8.95 11.69
N VAL A 146 -16.13 10.00 11.69
CA VAL A 146 -16.54 11.33 11.25
C VAL A 146 -17.02 11.32 9.79
N ARG A 147 -18.06 12.11 9.54
CA ARG A 147 -18.61 12.31 8.19
C ARG A 147 -17.67 13.19 7.37
N GLY A 148 -17.59 12.89 6.08
CA GLY A 148 -16.83 13.68 5.11
C GLY A 148 -15.36 13.26 4.95
N PRO A 149 -14.57 14.09 4.25
CA PRO A 149 -13.17 13.80 3.95
C PRO A 149 -12.30 13.86 5.21
N VAL A 150 -11.41 12.89 5.33
CA VAL A 150 -10.36 12.81 6.36
C VAL A 150 -9.00 12.62 5.69
N ARG A 151 -7.94 12.92 6.43
CA ARG A 151 -6.54 12.74 6.04
C ARG A 151 -5.88 11.77 6.99
N LEU A 152 -5.04 10.89 6.45
CA LEU A 152 -4.18 10.01 7.23
C LEU A 152 -2.77 10.56 7.20
N GLY A 153 -2.14 10.72 8.35
CA GLY A 153 -0.72 11.06 8.47
C GLY A 153 0.04 9.95 9.21
N ALA A 154 1.38 9.99 9.14
CA ALA A 154 2.20 9.10 9.96
C ALA A 154 1.97 9.36 11.46
N GLY A 155 1.81 8.30 12.22
CA GLY A 155 1.79 8.33 13.69
C GLY A 155 3.17 8.01 14.25
N GLU A 156 3.35 8.18 15.55
CA GLU A 156 4.63 7.99 16.23
C GLU A 156 5.15 6.54 16.16
N GLN A 157 4.26 5.56 16.03
CA GLN A 157 4.60 4.15 15.94
C GLN A 157 4.77 3.66 14.49
N LEU A 158 4.72 4.56 13.49
CA LEU A 158 5.04 4.19 12.12
C LEU A 158 6.54 3.98 11.99
N LYS A 159 6.96 2.72 11.91
CA LYS A 159 8.37 2.39 11.67
C LYS A 159 8.85 3.00 10.35
N SER A 160 9.91 3.80 10.43
CA SER A 160 10.63 4.43 9.30
C SER A 160 11.66 3.50 8.67
#